data_AF-A0A158R7D4-F1
#
_entry.id   AF-A0A158R7D4-F1
#
_cell.length_a   1.000
_cell.length_b   1.000
_cell.length_c   1.000
_cell.angle_alpha   90.00
_cell.angle_beta   90.00
_cell.angle_gamma   90.00
#
_symmetry.space_group_name_H-M   'P 1'
#
loop_
_entity.id
_entity.type
_entity.pdbx_description
1 polymer ?
#
loop_
_entity_poly.entity_id
_entity_poly.type
_entity_poly.pdbx_seq_one_letter_code
_entity_poly.pdbx_strand_id
1 'polypeptide(L)'
;MHNPSTLKSFGYPVALKRSTVTTPGAPHSASQILAALDWLRNELSASVSKMDDIHFAAENEGGSVSKLIFGLLLDCAAANTVEPSTEARKRFEAACARSLRCRPEDVAELEAELEKMENQPSSANLIQQERDLRYRLSATERELVEQSDRLLHLQSLLPEAEAKANAAALNVQQVRDQVGEVAAEVEKLENAVSSQRAKFGDIVTTYQRLVEHYQQRVHVKEELVQLLHERSIELGRLDKPVAPALDEYNSLATDPSLPQLKMRSYLHTFDPLKEIPVICSELADVEAELKRSAESSALEAARKRTELESLESNLNKKTEDLDKLERDLIESKKQLEDLKRQALSKKEALDQWITETDVAISEARQSADARQQYLKNLQADIQQNQKDYEYYLDLNRKMSVYAENFQEEVLEFMYLLKERLQEKAGRRSTEVNKFEEDMEELESKISHLTSRTEDLIEEANQLAKRAFVSLSPS
;
A
#
# COMPACT_ATOMS: atom_id res chain seq x y z
N MET A 1 54.38 -7.05 -111.00
CA MET A 1 53.40 -5.94 -111.01
C MET A 1 52.73 -5.90 -112.39
N HIS A 2 51.52 -6.46 -112.53
CA HIS A 2 50.85 -6.57 -113.85
C HIS A 2 49.80 -5.49 -114.13
N ASN A 3 49.67 -4.45 -113.31
CA ASN A 3 48.61 -3.46 -113.54
C ASN A 3 49.02 -2.01 -113.21
N PRO A 4 49.11 -1.11 -114.21
CA PRO A 4 49.19 0.33 -114.02
C PRO A 4 47.99 0.89 -113.22
N SER A 5 46.88 0.15 -113.16
CA SER A 5 45.68 0.53 -112.41
C SER A 5 45.91 0.58 -110.90
N THR A 6 46.75 -0.29 -110.34
CA THR A 6 46.98 -0.35 -108.89
C THR A 6 47.72 0.90 -108.39
N LEU A 7 48.74 1.35 -109.12
CA LEU A 7 49.44 2.62 -108.81
C LEU A 7 48.51 3.82 -108.96
N LYS A 8 47.63 3.80 -109.97
CA LYS A 8 46.60 4.83 -110.14
C LYS A 8 45.59 4.85 -108.98
N SER A 9 45.19 3.68 -108.47
CA SER A 9 44.31 3.57 -107.29
C SER A 9 44.95 4.09 -106.01
N PHE A 10 46.27 3.97 -105.89
CA PHE A 10 47.03 4.59 -104.79
C PHE A 10 47.29 6.09 -104.99
N GLY A 11 46.91 6.67 -106.14
CA GLY A 11 47.08 8.10 -106.40
C GLY A 11 48.43 8.50 -106.99
N TYR A 12 49.17 7.57 -107.61
CA TYR A 12 50.47 7.87 -108.21
C TYR A 12 50.35 8.96 -109.29
N PRO A 13 51.13 10.07 -109.21
CA PRO A 13 50.90 11.26 -110.05
C PRO A 13 51.35 11.11 -111.51
N VAL A 14 52.17 10.10 -111.84
CA VAL A 14 52.73 9.92 -113.19
C VAL A 14 52.06 8.75 -113.92
N ALA A 15 51.49 9.02 -115.09
CA ALA A 15 50.83 8.00 -115.90
C ALA A 15 51.84 7.05 -116.56
N LEU A 16 51.96 5.84 -116.03
CA LEU A 16 52.76 4.77 -116.66
C LEU A 16 51.97 4.10 -117.78
N LYS A 17 52.50 4.14 -119.00
CA LYS A 17 51.93 3.40 -120.13
C LYS A 17 52.08 1.90 -119.88
N ARG A 18 51.11 1.10 -120.33
CA ARG A 18 51.13 -0.36 -120.18
C ARG A 18 52.39 -1.00 -120.79
N SER A 19 52.88 -0.42 -121.88
CA SER A 19 54.12 -0.83 -122.56
C SER A 19 55.38 -0.60 -121.72
N THR A 20 55.40 0.42 -120.86
CA THR A 20 56.53 0.70 -119.95
C THR A 20 56.68 -0.42 -118.91
N VAL A 21 55.56 -0.95 -118.43
CA VAL A 21 55.54 -1.99 -117.38
C VAL A 21 55.89 -3.38 -117.92
N THR A 22 55.67 -3.63 -119.21
CA THR A 22 55.95 -4.94 -119.85
C THR A 22 57.43 -5.21 -120.11
N THR A 23 58.27 -4.18 -120.23
CA THR A 23 59.73 -4.31 -120.42
C THR A 23 60.48 -3.41 -119.43
N PRO A 24 60.49 -3.77 -118.13
CA PRO A 24 60.95 -2.88 -117.07
C PRO A 24 62.45 -2.54 -117.11
N GLY A 25 63.27 -3.35 -117.80
CA GLY A 25 64.71 -3.15 -117.95
C GLY A 25 65.14 -2.32 -119.15
N ALA A 26 64.21 -1.86 -120.00
CA ALA A 26 64.56 -1.04 -121.14
C ALA A 26 65.03 0.36 -120.68
N PRO A 27 66.06 0.98 -121.30
CA PRO A 27 66.63 2.25 -120.84
C PRO A 27 65.61 3.39 -120.69
N HIS A 28 64.58 3.37 -121.54
CA HIS A 28 63.50 4.36 -121.57
C HIS A 28 62.34 4.05 -120.59
N SER A 29 62.35 2.91 -119.91
CA SER A 29 61.28 2.46 -118.99
C SER A 29 61.77 2.26 -117.55
N ALA A 30 63.04 1.92 -117.35
CA ALA A 30 63.62 1.66 -116.04
C ALA A 30 63.54 2.85 -115.08
N SER A 31 63.82 4.07 -115.56
CA SER A 31 63.75 5.29 -114.75
C SER A 31 62.34 5.59 -114.26
N GLN A 32 61.33 5.34 -115.08
CA GLN A 32 59.92 5.57 -114.73
C GLN A 32 59.42 4.57 -113.69
N ILE A 33 59.87 3.32 -113.75
CA ILE A 33 59.50 2.28 -112.78
C ILE A 33 60.22 2.49 -111.45
N LEU A 34 61.50 2.85 -111.47
CA LEU A 34 62.25 3.16 -110.24
C LEU A 34 61.66 4.38 -109.52
N ALA A 35 61.26 5.42 -110.26
CA ALA A 35 60.57 6.57 -109.67
C ALA A 35 59.21 6.20 -109.04
N ALA A 36 58.48 5.24 -109.62
CA ALA A 36 57.23 4.75 -109.05
C ALA A 36 57.44 3.93 -107.77
N LEU A 37 58.50 3.12 -107.71
CA LEU A 37 58.86 2.35 -106.51
C LEU A 37 59.38 3.26 -105.38
N ASP A 38 60.17 4.28 -105.69
CA ASP A 38 60.65 5.24 -104.69
C ASP A 38 59.48 6.07 -104.10
N TRP A 39 58.53 6.48 -104.95
CA TRP A 39 57.29 7.11 -104.48
C TRP A 39 56.47 6.18 -103.56
N LEU A 40 56.27 4.92 -103.94
CA LEU A 40 55.57 3.94 -103.10
C LEU A 40 56.26 3.75 -101.75
N ARG A 41 57.60 3.69 -101.74
CA ARG A 41 58.37 3.59 -100.49
C ARG A 41 58.13 4.82 -99.61
N ASN A 42 58.16 6.02 -100.17
CA ASN A 42 57.95 7.26 -99.43
C ASN A 42 56.52 7.35 -98.87
N GLU A 43 55.50 6.95 -99.63
CA GLU A 43 54.11 6.90 -99.14
C GLU A 43 53.89 5.84 -98.05
N LEU A 44 54.56 4.70 -98.15
CA LEU A 44 54.49 3.67 -97.11
C LEU A 44 55.10 4.21 -95.80
N SER A 45 56.27 4.83 -95.87
CA SER A 45 56.93 5.45 -94.71
C SER A 45 56.09 6.58 -94.11
N ALA A 46 55.49 7.43 -94.95
CA ALA A 46 54.61 8.50 -94.50
C ALA A 46 53.32 7.98 -93.86
N SER A 47 52.75 6.88 -94.38
CA SER A 47 51.53 6.27 -93.84
C SER A 47 51.79 5.60 -92.50
N VAL A 48 52.92 4.89 -92.34
CA VAL A 48 53.30 4.30 -91.04
C VAL A 48 53.52 5.38 -89.99
N SER A 49 54.24 6.46 -90.33
CA SER A 49 54.42 7.61 -89.42
C SER A 49 53.08 8.25 -89.02
N LYS A 50 52.13 8.38 -89.96
CA LYS A 50 50.79 8.91 -89.67
C LYS A 50 49.95 7.98 -88.82
N MET A 51 50.16 6.65 -88.86
CA MET A 51 49.46 5.72 -87.98
C MET A 51 50.01 5.77 -86.56
N ASP A 52 51.32 5.98 -86.39
CA ASP A 52 51.95 6.14 -85.07
C ASP A 52 51.53 7.45 -84.37
N ASP A 53 51.21 8.50 -85.13
CA ASP A 53 50.68 9.78 -84.62
C ASP A 53 49.19 9.75 -84.21
N ILE A 54 48.47 8.63 -84.43
CA ILE A 54 47.07 8.50 -83.98
C ILE A 54 47.05 8.10 -82.50
N HIS A 55 47.16 9.08 -81.63
CA HIS A 55 46.87 8.90 -80.21
C HIS A 55 45.36 8.85 -79.98
N PHE A 56 44.81 7.64 -79.81
CA PHE A 56 43.51 7.51 -79.14
C PHE A 56 43.69 7.94 -77.68
N ALA A 57 42.83 8.85 -77.22
CA ALA A 57 42.89 9.48 -75.90
C ALA A 57 43.29 8.52 -74.78
N ALA A 58 44.17 9.02 -73.89
CA ALA A 58 44.74 8.26 -72.78
C ALA A 58 43.69 7.55 -71.93
N GLU A 59 44.02 6.34 -71.44
CA GLU A 59 43.18 5.42 -70.67
C GLU A 59 42.60 5.99 -69.34
N ASN A 60 42.89 7.25 -69.00
CA ASN A 60 42.52 7.88 -67.74
C ASN A 60 41.37 8.90 -67.81
N GLU A 61 40.84 9.21 -68.99
CA GLU A 61 39.57 9.93 -69.10
C GLU A 61 38.45 8.91 -69.29
N GLY A 62 37.59 8.78 -68.28
CA GLY A 62 36.43 7.89 -68.30
C GLY A 62 35.66 8.06 -69.61
N GLY A 63 35.81 7.07 -70.50
CA GLY A 63 35.17 7.10 -71.81
C GLY A 63 33.65 7.20 -71.66
N SER A 64 33.00 7.93 -72.56
CA SER A 64 31.54 7.93 -72.68
C SER A 64 30.98 6.51 -72.53
N VAL A 65 29.94 6.33 -71.73
CA VAL A 65 29.25 5.03 -71.53
C VAL A 65 28.92 4.35 -72.86
N SER A 66 28.64 5.14 -73.90
CA SER A 66 28.43 4.65 -75.27
C SER A 66 29.64 3.93 -75.86
N LYS A 67 30.87 4.36 -75.57
CA LYS A 67 32.11 3.66 -75.98
C LYS A 67 32.29 2.35 -75.22
N LEU A 68 31.95 2.30 -73.93
CA LEU A 68 32.00 1.07 -73.14
C LEU A 68 30.97 0.05 -73.62
N ILE A 69 29.75 0.51 -73.95
CA ILE A 69 28.71 -0.33 -74.55
C ILE A 69 29.18 -0.86 -75.90
N PHE A 70 29.76 0.00 -76.73
CA PHE A 70 30.28 -0.42 -78.03
C PHE A 70 31.43 -1.44 -77.90
N GLY A 71 32.34 -1.26 -76.93
CA GLY A 71 33.39 -2.24 -76.62
C GLY A 71 32.84 -3.59 -76.20
N LEU A 72 31.83 -3.62 -75.31
CA LEU A 72 31.16 -4.84 -74.90
C LEU A 72 30.48 -5.54 -76.09
N LEU A 73 29.84 -4.78 -76.98
CA LEU A 73 29.21 -5.31 -78.20
C LEU A 73 30.27 -5.84 -79.19
N LEU A 74 31.43 -5.20 -79.28
CA LEU A 74 32.55 -5.65 -80.10
C LEU A 74 33.12 -6.97 -79.58
N ASP A 75 33.26 -7.11 -78.27
CA ASP A 75 33.70 -8.36 -77.61
C ASP A 75 32.70 -9.50 -77.85
N CYS A 76 31.39 -9.22 -77.76
CA CYS A 76 30.34 -10.17 -78.13
C CYS A 76 30.43 -10.58 -79.61
N ALA A 77 30.63 -9.61 -80.51
CA ALA A 77 30.75 -9.87 -81.94
C ALA A 77 32.01 -10.68 -82.29
N ALA A 78 33.15 -10.38 -81.65
CA ALA A 78 34.40 -11.13 -81.82
C ALA A 78 34.28 -12.56 -81.27
N ALA A 79 33.53 -12.76 -80.18
CA ALA A 79 33.22 -14.07 -79.60
C ALA A 79 32.12 -14.83 -80.36
N ASN A 80 31.45 -14.18 -81.34
CA ASN A 80 30.31 -14.72 -82.07
C ASN A 80 29.13 -15.12 -81.14
N THR A 81 28.94 -14.38 -80.05
CA THR A 81 27.88 -14.61 -79.06
C THR A 81 26.95 -13.40 -78.94
N VAL A 82 25.68 -13.65 -78.61
CA VAL A 82 24.70 -12.58 -78.33
C VAL A 82 24.87 -12.06 -76.90
N GLU A 83 25.33 -12.92 -75.98
CA GLU A 83 25.55 -12.56 -74.59
C GLU A 83 27.03 -12.32 -74.29
N PRO A 84 27.34 -11.24 -73.54
CA PRO A 84 28.69 -11.02 -73.05
C PRO A 84 29.01 -12.03 -71.96
N SER A 85 30.23 -12.56 -71.99
CA SER A 85 30.74 -13.45 -70.94
C SER A 85 30.71 -12.77 -69.57
N THR A 86 30.67 -13.57 -68.50
CA THR A 86 30.75 -13.06 -67.12
C THR A 86 31.97 -12.18 -66.88
N GLU A 87 33.08 -12.46 -67.57
CA GLU A 87 34.30 -11.67 -67.45
C GLU A 87 34.22 -10.35 -68.20
N ALA A 88 33.61 -10.34 -69.40
CA ALA A 88 33.33 -9.11 -70.14
C ALA A 88 32.31 -8.21 -69.43
N ARG A 89 31.27 -8.80 -68.82
CA ARG A 89 30.29 -8.08 -67.97
C ARG A 89 30.95 -7.42 -66.77
N LYS A 90 31.78 -8.15 -66.03
CA LYS A 90 32.51 -7.58 -64.88
C LYS A 90 33.45 -6.45 -65.28
N ARG A 91 34.15 -6.58 -66.41
CA ARG A 91 35.02 -5.49 -66.93
C ARG A 91 34.20 -4.27 -67.33
N PHE A 92 33.05 -4.48 -67.97
CA PHE A 92 32.12 -3.40 -68.33
C PHE A 92 31.54 -2.71 -67.10
N GLU A 93 31.05 -3.45 -66.10
CA GLU A 93 30.53 -2.91 -64.83
C GLU A 93 31.61 -2.11 -64.08
N ALA A 94 32.83 -2.65 -63.97
CA ALA A 94 33.95 -1.95 -63.35
C ALA A 94 34.41 -0.71 -64.15
N ALA A 95 34.25 -0.71 -65.48
CA ALA A 95 34.55 0.45 -66.31
C ALA A 95 33.44 1.51 -66.22
N CYS A 96 32.18 1.11 -66.14
CA CYS A 96 31.02 1.98 -65.91
C CYS A 96 31.08 2.63 -64.53
N ALA A 97 31.39 1.87 -63.47
CA ALA A 97 31.59 2.40 -62.12
C ALA A 97 32.72 3.45 -62.07
N ARG A 98 33.83 3.19 -62.79
CA ARG A 98 34.93 4.16 -62.93
C ARG A 98 34.52 5.40 -63.74
N SER A 99 33.75 5.22 -64.81
CA SER A 99 33.29 6.33 -65.67
C SER A 99 32.23 7.21 -65.01
N LEU A 100 31.34 6.62 -64.21
CA LEU A 100 30.25 7.32 -63.52
C LEU A 100 30.68 7.84 -62.14
N ARG A 101 31.87 7.45 -61.66
CA ARG A 101 32.39 7.74 -60.32
C ARG A 101 31.47 7.28 -59.18
N CYS A 102 30.57 6.33 -59.46
CA CYS A 102 29.73 5.70 -58.44
C CYS A 102 30.31 4.32 -58.16
N ARG A 103 30.75 4.10 -56.92
CA ARG A 103 31.13 2.78 -56.47
C ARG A 103 29.88 2.00 -56.10
N PRO A 104 29.87 0.66 -56.27
CA PRO A 104 28.78 -0.17 -55.77
C PRO A 104 28.53 0.00 -54.27
N GLU A 105 29.58 0.30 -53.50
CA GLU A 105 29.49 0.56 -52.06
C GLU A 105 28.67 1.82 -51.74
N ASP A 106 28.78 2.88 -52.56
CA ASP A 106 28.06 4.14 -52.36
C ASP A 106 26.54 3.96 -52.50
N VAL A 107 26.10 2.99 -53.31
CA VAL A 107 24.68 2.66 -53.49
C VAL A 107 24.15 1.86 -52.29
N ALA A 108 24.95 0.93 -51.77
CA ALA A 108 24.58 0.15 -50.59
C ALA A 108 24.51 1.00 -49.31
N GLU A 109 25.39 2.00 -49.16
CA GLU A 109 25.30 2.98 -48.07
C GLU A 109 24.01 3.81 -48.15
N LEU A 110 23.64 4.28 -49.35
CA LEU A 110 22.41 5.05 -49.55
C LEU A 110 21.15 4.23 -49.27
N GLU A 111 21.13 2.95 -49.65
CA GLU A 111 20.02 2.04 -49.34
C GLU A 111 19.89 1.81 -47.83
N ALA A 112 21.01 1.63 -47.12
CA ALA A 112 21.04 1.48 -45.66
C ALA A 112 20.61 2.76 -44.92
N GLU A 113 21.01 3.95 -45.41
CA GLU A 113 20.54 5.23 -44.88
C GLU A 113 19.04 5.44 -45.09
N LEU A 114 18.51 5.03 -46.25
CA LEU A 114 17.08 5.12 -46.56
C LEU A 114 16.25 4.25 -45.60
N GLU A 115 16.70 3.02 -45.35
CA GLU A 115 16.04 2.08 -44.42
C GLU A 115 16.12 2.59 -42.97
N LYS A 116 17.23 3.23 -42.57
CA LYS A 116 17.35 3.89 -41.26
C LYS A 116 16.38 5.05 -41.10
N MET A 117 16.19 5.85 -42.15
CA MET A 117 15.29 7.00 -42.17
C MET A 117 13.81 6.60 -42.18
N GLU A 118 13.44 5.56 -42.93
CA GLU A 118 12.07 5.02 -42.94
C GLU A 118 11.65 4.43 -41.59
N ASN A 119 12.62 3.90 -40.82
CA ASN A 119 12.38 3.34 -39.48
C ASN A 119 12.36 4.37 -38.35
N GLN A 120 12.63 5.65 -38.61
CA GLN A 120 12.50 6.70 -37.60
C GLN A 120 11.02 7.08 -37.38
N PRO A 121 10.59 7.27 -36.12
CA PRO A 121 9.23 7.70 -35.85
C PRO A 121 9.00 9.07 -36.51
N SER A 122 7.94 9.16 -37.31
CA SER A 122 7.57 10.40 -37.99
C SER A 122 7.38 11.53 -36.97
N SER A 123 7.63 12.76 -37.40
CA SER A 123 7.41 13.94 -36.55
C SER A 123 5.98 13.99 -35.98
N ALA A 124 5.00 13.48 -36.72
CA ALA A 124 3.62 13.33 -36.26
C ALA A 124 3.48 12.36 -35.08
N ASN A 125 4.20 11.23 -35.10
CA ASN A 125 4.21 10.27 -33.99
C ASN A 125 4.84 10.86 -32.72
N LEU A 126 5.94 11.59 -32.86
CA LEU A 126 6.60 12.25 -31.74
C LEU A 126 5.72 13.35 -31.12
N ILE A 127 5.07 14.17 -31.95
CA ILE A 127 4.11 15.19 -31.49
C ILE A 127 2.91 14.55 -30.78
N GLN A 128 2.41 13.41 -31.27
CA GLN A 128 1.30 12.73 -30.63
C GLN A 128 1.70 12.13 -29.28
N GLN A 129 2.88 11.52 -29.16
CA GLN A 129 3.41 11.04 -27.89
C GLN A 129 3.58 12.17 -26.87
N GLU A 130 4.07 13.32 -27.31
CA GLU A 130 4.23 14.49 -26.46
C GLU A 130 2.89 15.02 -25.93
N ARG A 131 1.85 15.04 -26.78
CA ARG A 131 0.49 15.41 -26.37
C ARG A 131 -0.12 14.43 -25.38
N ASP A 132 0.04 13.14 -25.61
CA ASP A 132 -0.44 12.10 -24.70
C ASP A 132 0.26 12.19 -23.33
N LEU A 133 1.58 12.45 -23.31
CA LEU A 133 2.33 12.66 -22.08
C LEU A 133 1.86 13.91 -21.33
N ARG A 134 1.63 15.03 -22.02
CA ARG A 134 1.06 16.25 -21.40
C ARG A 134 -0.33 16.00 -20.81
N TYR A 135 -1.17 15.24 -21.51
CA TYR A 135 -2.50 14.89 -21.01
C TYR A 135 -2.39 14.05 -19.72
N ARG A 136 -1.55 13.02 -19.72
CA ARG A 136 -1.31 12.17 -18.53
C ARG A 136 -0.76 12.98 -17.35
N LEU A 137 0.20 13.87 -17.59
CA LEU A 137 0.75 14.77 -16.57
C LEU A 137 -0.37 15.60 -15.92
N SER A 138 -1.21 16.23 -16.74
CA SER A 138 -2.33 17.05 -16.24
C SER A 138 -3.36 16.24 -15.44
N ALA A 139 -3.57 14.96 -15.78
CA ALA A 139 -4.45 14.08 -15.03
C ALA A 139 -3.86 13.74 -13.65
N THR A 140 -2.56 13.40 -13.61
CA THR A 140 -1.86 13.10 -12.36
C THR A 140 -1.75 14.31 -11.43
N GLU A 141 -1.60 15.52 -11.97
CA GLU A 141 -1.60 16.75 -11.18
C GLU A 141 -2.95 17.00 -10.51
N ARG A 142 -4.07 16.73 -11.19
CA ARG A 142 -5.41 16.84 -10.58
C ARG A 142 -5.62 15.82 -9.47
N GLU A 143 -5.24 14.56 -9.70
CA GLU A 143 -5.32 13.53 -8.66
C GLU A 143 -4.49 13.90 -7.43
N LEU A 144 -3.29 14.47 -7.62
CA LEU A 144 -2.45 14.92 -6.52
C LEU A 144 -3.15 16.00 -5.67
N VAL A 145 -3.80 16.97 -6.32
CA VAL A 145 -4.56 18.03 -5.63
C VAL A 145 -5.73 17.42 -4.83
N GLU A 146 -6.51 16.52 -5.44
CA GLU A 146 -7.62 15.84 -4.75
C GLU A 146 -7.16 15.04 -3.53
N GLN A 147 -6.03 14.32 -3.63
CA GLN A 147 -5.47 13.59 -2.49
C GLN A 147 -4.95 14.54 -1.40
N SER A 148 -4.34 15.67 -1.80
CA SER A 148 -3.89 16.70 -0.85
C SER A 148 -5.07 17.31 -0.08
N ASP A 149 -6.16 17.64 -0.76
CA ASP A 149 -7.37 18.16 -0.12
C ASP A 149 -7.99 17.14 0.84
N ARG A 150 -8.01 15.86 0.46
CA ARG A 150 -8.49 14.78 1.31
C ARG A 150 -7.62 14.58 2.56
N LEU A 151 -6.30 14.72 2.42
CA LEU A 151 -5.37 14.68 3.55
C LEU A 151 -5.60 15.84 4.52
N LEU A 152 -5.78 17.06 4.01
CA LEU A 152 -6.09 18.23 4.83
C LEU A 152 -7.41 18.04 5.59
N HIS A 153 -8.44 17.50 4.93
CA HIS A 153 -9.71 17.19 5.57
C HIS A 153 -9.55 16.17 6.70
N LEU A 154 -8.82 15.08 6.49
CA LEU A 154 -8.56 14.07 7.53
C LEU A 154 -7.73 14.63 8.69
N GLN A 155 -6.74 15.48 8.40
CA GLN A 155 -5.97 16.18 9.44
C GLN A 155 -6.86 17.09 10.30
N SER A 156 -7.90 17.69 9.72
CA SER A 156 -8.84 18.51 10.50
C SER A 156 -9.76 17.70 11.43
N LEU A 157 -9.99 16.42 11.14
CA LEU A 157 -10.86 15.52 11.92
C LEU A 157 -10.12 14.81 13.06
N LEU A 158 -8.80 14.63 12.94
CA LEU A 158 -7.94 14.00 13.95
C LEU A 158 -8.10 14.60 15.37
N PRO A 159 -8.06 15.94 15.55
CA PRO A 159 -8.22 16.55 16.87
C PRO A 159 -9.58 16.27 17.52
N GLU A 160 -10.66 16.17 16.72
CA GLU A 160 -11.98 15.87 17.24
C GLU A 160 -12.08 14.41 17.72
N ALA A 161 -11.46 13.48 16.98
CA ALA A 161 -11.37 12.08 17.38
C ALA A 161 -10.52 11.90 18.65
N GLU A 162 -9.38 12.60 18.76
CA GLU A 162 -8.54 12.61 19.95
C GLU A 162 -9.28 13.19 21.16
N ALA A 163 -10.02 14.28 20.99
CA ALA A 163 -10.83 14.87 22.06
C ALA A 163 -11.91 13.90 22.57
N LYS A 164 -12.60 13.18 21.67
CA LYS A 164 -13.60 12.16 22.03
C LYS A 164 -12.95 10.98 22.78
N ALA A 165 -11.78 10.53 22.34
CA ALA A 165 -11.05 9.46 23.01
C ALA A 165 -10.61 9.85 24.43
N ASN A 166 -10.10 11.08 24.61
CA ASN A 166 -9.72 11.60 25.91
C ASN A 166 -10.92 11.73 26.87
N ALA A 167 -12.06 12.20 26.36
CA ALA A 167 -13.30 12.28 27.14
C ALA A 167 -13.80 10.90 27.57
N ALA A 168 -13.75 9.91 26.67
CA ALA A 168 -14.11 8.53 27.00
C ALA A 168 -13.17 7.92 28.06
N ALA A 169 -11.86 8.17 27.97
CA ALA A 169 -10.89 7.71 28.95
C ALA A 169 -11.15 8.30 30.35
N LEU A 170 -11.47 9.59 30.44
CA LEU A 170 -11.87 10.26 31.68
C LEU A 170 -13.14 9.62 32.29
N ASN A 171 -14.16 9.36 31.46
CA ASN A 171 -15.39 8.71 31.93
C ASN A 171 -15.13 7.29 32.46
N VAL A 172 -14.29 6.50 31.78
CA VAL A 172 -13.92 5.15 32.25
C VAL A 172 -13.22 5.22 33.61
N GLN A 173 -12.34 6.20 33.81
CA GLN A 173 -11.67 6.37 35.10
C GLN A 173 -12.68 6.73 36.20
N GLN A 174 -13.61 7.66 35.95
CA GLN A 174 -14.66 8.01 36.90
C GLN A 174 -15.54 6.82 37.27
N VAL A 175 -15.92 6.00 36.29
CA VAL A 175 -16.72 4.78 36.55
C VAL A 175 -15.93 3.77 37.38
N ARG A 176 -14.62 3.60 37.12
CA ARG A 176 -13.77 2.73 37.95
C ARG A 176 -13.72 3.21 39.40
N ASP A 177 -13.56 4.50 39.61
CA ASP A 177 -13.51 5.08 40.95
C ASP A 177 -14.85 4.86 41.69
N GLN A 178 -15.98 5.10 41.02
CA GLN A 178 -17.32 4.81 41.55
C GLN A 178 -17.52 3.32 41.90
N VAL A 179 -17.05 2.40 41.05
CA VAL A 179 -17.11 0.96 41.35
C VAL A 179 -16.28 0.63 42.60
N GLY A 180 -15.12 1.26 42.78
CA GLY A 180 -14.30 1.13 43.97
C GLY A 180 -15.03 1.58 45.24
N GLU A 181 -15.69 2.73 45.20
CA GLU A 181 -16.49 3.26 46.32
C GLU A 181 -17.65 2.33 46.68
N VAL A 182 -18.41 1.88 45.67
CA VAL A 182 -19.53 0.95 45.88
C VAL A 182 -19.06 -0.38 46.44
N ALA A 183 -17.93 -0.93 45.96
CA ALA A 183 -17.39 -2.18 46.49
C ALA A 183 -17.03 -2.06 47.98
N ALA A 184 -16.42 -0.95 48.39
CA ALA A 184 -16.11 -0.69 49.79
C ALA A 184 -17.36 -0.52 50.66
N GLU A 185 -18.44 0.07 50.10
CA GLU A 185 -19.72 0.19 50.80
C GLU A 185 -20.40 -1.18 50.96
N VAL A 186 -20.37 -2.03 49.94
CA VAL A 186 -20.87 -3.41 50.01
C VAL A 186 -20.14 -4.20 51.09
N GLU A 187 -18.80 -4.13 51.15
CA GLU A 187 -18.02 -4.83 52.17
C GLU A 187 -18.40 -4.37 53.60
N LYS A 188 -18.65 -3.08 53.81
CA LYS A 188 -19.13 -2.56 55.10
C LYS A 188 -20.51 -3.13 55.45
N LEU A 189 -21.42 -3.20 54.49
CA LEU A 189 -22.76 -3.76 54.69
C LEU A 189 -22.72 -5.26 54.97
N GLU A 190 -21.89 -6.03 54.26
CA GLU A 190 -21.71 -7.47 54.51
C GLU A 190 -21.17 -7.74 55.92
N ASN A 191 -20.22 -6.93 56.38
CA ASN A 191 -19.70 -6.99 57.75
C ASN A 191 -20.79 -6.67 58.79
N ALA A 192 -21.64 -5.67 58.54
CA ALA A 192 -22.75 -5.32 59.41
C ALA A 192 -23.80 -6.44 59.49
N VAL A 193 -24.16 -7.04 58.35
CA VAL A 193 -25.10 -8.18 58.29
C VAL A 193 -24.54 -9.39 59.04
N SER A 194 -23.26 -9.70 58.86
CA SER A 194 -22.59 -10.80 59.55
C SER A 194 -22.60 -10.60 61.07
N SER A 195 -22.33 -9.37 61.53
CA SER A 195 -22.43 -8.97 62.94
C SER A 195 -23.85 -9.12 63.49
N GLN A 196 -24.88 -8.70 62.74
CA GLN A 196 -26.27 -8.86 63.15
C GLN A 196 -26.68 -10.34 63.23
N ARG A 197 -26.29 -11.17 62.26
CA ARG A 197 -26.59 -12.61 62.27
C ARG A 197 -26.00 -13.30 63.51
N ALA A 198 -24.78 -12.94 63.91
CA ALA A 198 -24.18 -13.46 65.14
C ALA A 198 -25.01 -13.11 66.38
N LYS A 199 -25.41 -11.84 66.52
CA LYS A 199 -26.27 -11.37 67.63
C LYS A 199 -27.64 -12.07 67.65
N PHE A 200 -28.27 -12.27 66.49
CA PHE A 200 -29.51 -13.03 66.39
C PHE A 200 -29.32 -14.50 66.79
N GLY A 201 -28.20 -15.11 66.41
CA GLY A 201 -27.82 -16.46 66.85
C GLY A 201 -27.78 -16.58 68.37
N ASP A 202 -27.12 -15.64 69.04
CA ASP A 202 -27.05 -15.60 70.51
C ASP A 202 -28.44 -15.49 71.14
N ILE A 203 -29.31 -14.62 70.61
CA ILE A 203 -30.70 -14.47 71.09
C ILE A 203 -31.49 -15.76 70.91
N VAL A 204 -31.38 -16.45 69.77
CA VAL A 204 -32.08 -17.72 69.54
C VAL A 204 -31.62 -18.79 70.54
N THR A 205 -30.32 -18.91 70.81
CA THR A 205 -29.82 -19.89 71.80
C THR A 205 -30.30 -19.60 73.22
N THR A 206 -30.33 -18.32 73.62
CA THR A 206 -30.86 -17.92 74.94
C THR A 206 -32.36 -18.18 75.06
N TYR A 207 -33.14 -17.93 74.00
CA TYR A 207 -34.56 -18.26 73.96
C TYR A 207 -34.81 -19.77 74.07
N GLN A 208 -34.05 -20.59 73.34
CA GLN A 208 -34.15 -22.06 73.43
C GLN A 208 -33.91 -22.57 74.86
N ARG A 209 -32.87 -22.09 75.54
CA ARG A 209 -32.60 -22.43 76.94
C ARG A 209 -33.75 -22.02 77.87
N LEU A 210 -34.37 -20.86 77.63
CA LEU A 210 -35.50 -20.39 78.42
C LEU A 210 -36.73 -21.30 78.23
N VAL A 211 -37.00 -21.71 77.00
CA VAL A 211 -38.10 -22.65 76.69
C VAL A 211 -37.87 -24.00 77.39
N GLU A 212 -36.65 -24.54 77.34
CA GLU A 212 -36.29 -25.78 78.06
C GLU A 212 -36.53 -25.65 79.57
N HIS A 213 -36.08 -24.56 80.19
CA HIS A 213 -36.33 -24.29 81.60
C HIS A 213 -37.82 -24.13 81.94
N TYR A 214 -38.59 -23.50 81.06
CA TYR A 214 -40.02 -23.36 81.23
C TYR A 214 -40.71 -24.73 81.20
N GLN A 215 -40.39 -25.58 80.22
CA GLN A 215 -40.93 -26.94 80.11
C GLN A 215 -40.59 -27.79 81.35
N GLN A 216 -39.36 -27.69 81.88
CA GLN A 216 -38.97 -28.35 83.12
C GLN A 216 -39.86 -27.91 84.30
N ARG A 217 -40.17 -26.61 84.44
CA ARG A 217 -41.06 -26.13 85.51
C ARG A 217 -42.50 -26.56 85.34
N VAL A 218 -42.99 -26.63 84.10
CA VAL A 218 -44.33 -27.16 83.81
C VAL A 218 -44.42 -28.62 84.26
N HIS A 219 -43.40 -29.43 83.98
CA HIS A 219 -43.37 -30.83 84.42
C HIS A 219 -43.41 -30.97 85.95
N VAL A 220 -42.60 -30.20 86.68
CA VAL A 220 -42.61 -30.19 88.16
C VAL A 220 -43.98 -29.77 88.71
N LYS A 221 -44.65 -28.81 88.06
CA LYS A 221 -46.01 -28.40 88.45
C LYS A 221 -47.00 -29.54 88.27
N GLU A 222 -46.92 -30.28 87.17
CA GLU A 222 -47.80 -31.42 86.90
C GLU A 222 -47.62 -32.54 87.93
N GLU A 223 -46.38 -32.85 88.32
CA GLU A 223 -46.07 -33.81 89.39
C GLU A 223 -46.67 -33.39 90.75
N LEU A 224 -46.54 -32.10 91.11
CA LEU A 224 -47.14 -31.57 92.34
C LEU A 224 -48.67 -31.64 92.34
N VAL A 225 -49.31 -31.41 91.19
CA VAL A 225 -50.76 -31.54 91.04
C VAL A 225 -51.20 -32.99 91.22
N GLN A 226 -50.45 -33.96 90.70
CA GLN A 226 -50.73 -35.37 90.91
C GLN A 226 -50.62 -35.76 92.40
N LEU A 227 -49.56 -35.32 93.08
CA LEU A 227 -49.40 -35.56 94.53
C LEU A 227 -50.52 -34.93 95.37
N LEU A 228 -50.98 -33.74 95.00
CA LEU A 228 -52.14 -33.08 95.62
C LEU A 228 -53.42 -33.88 95.40
N HIS A 229 -53.61 -34.41 94.19
CA HIS A 229 -54.77 -35.22 93.87
C HIS A 229 -54.78 -36.54 94.64
N GLU A 230 -53.63 -37.21 94.76
CA GLU A 230 -53.46 -38.41 95.59
C GLU A 230 -53.78 -38.12 97.06
N ARG A 231 -53.31 -37.00 97.60
CA ARG A 231 -53.66 -36.58 98.97
C ARG A 231 -55.13 -36.20 99.15
N SER A 232 -55.74 -35.61 98.14
CA SER A 232 -57.18 -35.32 98.15
C SER A 232 -58.03 -36.59 98.15
N ILE A 233 -57.60 -37.64 97.45
CA ILE A 233 -58.26 -38.97 97.46
C ILE A 233 -58.11 -39.64 98.84
N GLU A 234 -56.96 -39.47 99.52
CA GLU A 234 -56.76 -39.98 100.88
C GLU A 234 -57.63 -39.25 101.92
N LEU A 235 -57.77 -37.92 101.81
CA LEU A 235 -58.65 -37.12 102.66
C LEU A 235 -60.13 -37.42 102.40
N GLY A 236 -60.53 -37.71 101.16
CA GLY A 236 -61.90 -38.09 100.80
C GLY A 236 -62.35 -39.48 101.27
N ARG A 237 -61.44 -40.31 101.81
CA ARG A 237 -61.78 -41.61 102.42
C ARG A 237 -62.18 -41.51 103.89
N LEU A 238 -61.93 -40.37 104.54
CA LEU A 238 -62.15 -40.18 105.98
C LEU A 238 -63.44 -39.44 106.31
N ASP A 239 -64.22 -38.97 105.33
CA ASP A 239 -65.40 -38.17 105.64
C ASP A 239 -66.64 -38.47 104.78
N LYS A 240 -67.68 -38.98 105.44
CA LYS A 240 -69.07 -39.10 105.00
C LYS A 240 -69.97 -39.07 106.26
N PRO A 241 -71.20 -38.53 106.17
CA PRO A 241 -71.47 -37.16 106.62
C PRO A 241 -72.63 -37.04 107.64
N VAL A 242 -72.70 -35.87 108.32
CA VAL A 242 -73.92 -35.19 108.83
C VAL A 242 -74.54 -35.75 110.14
N ALA A 243 -74.02 -35.26 111.27
CA ALA A 243 -74.81 -34.95 112.49
C ALA A 243 -74.50 -33.50 112.96
N PRO A 244 -74.56 -32.50 112.06
CA PRO A 244 -73.49 -31.52 111.91
C PRO A 244 -73.80 -30.16 112.56
N ALA A 245 -74.15 -30.15 113.85
CA ALA A 245 -74.20 -28.90 114.61
C ALA A 245 -73.90 -29.08 116.10
N LEU A 246 -74.17 -30.27 116.65
CA LEU A 246 -73.85 -30.58 118.05
C LEU A 246 -72.46 -31.21 118.22
N ASP A 247 -71.97 -31.87 117.17
CA ASP A 247 -70.59 -32.38 117.09
C ASP A 247 -69.59 -31.27 116.74
N GLU A 248 -70.00 -30.19 116.07
CA GLU A 248 -69.08 -29.05 115.77
C GLU A 248 -68.64 -28.34 117.05
N TYR A 249 -69.54 -28.14 118.03
CA TYR A 249 -69.18 -27.56 119.32
C TYR A 249 -68.33 -28.52 120.19
N ASN A 250 -68.67 -29.81 120.22
CA ASN A 250 -67.93 -30.78 121.03
C ASN A 250 -66.60 -31.23 120.38
N SER A 251 -66.44 -31.15 119.06
CA SER A 251 -65.17 -31.42 118.35
C SER A 251 -64.17 -30.28 118.49
N LEU A 252 -64.63 -29.00 118.49
CA LEU A 252 -63.79 -27.87 118.88
C LEU A 252 -63.27 -27.99 120.33
N ALA A 253 -64.02 -28.66 121.21
CA ALA A 253 -63.62 -28.95 122.58
C ALA A 253 -62.70 -30.19 122.76
N THR A 254 -62.43 -30.95 121.70
CA THR A 254 -61.57 -32.16 121.76
C THR A 254 -60.31 -32.10 120.90
N ASP A 255 -60.08 -31.02 120.14
CA ASP A 255 -58.88 -30.83 119.29
C ASP A 255 -57.67 -30.32 120.13
N PRO A 256 -56.56 -31.09 120.27
CA PRO A 256 -55.47 -30.75 121.20
C PRO A 256 -54.55 -29.61 120.74
N SER A 257 -54.82 -28.99 119.59
CA SER A 257 -54.11 -27.80 119.09
C SER A 257 -54.77 -26.45 119.42
N LEU A 258 -55.90 -26.43 120.13
CA LEU A 258 -56.56 -25.21 120.62
C LEU A 258 -56.59 -25.16 122.16
N PRO A 259 -56.57 -23.98 122.82
CA PRO A 259 -56.55 -23.91 124.27
C PRO A 259 -57.90 -24.30 124.91
N GLN A 260 -57.89 -25.40 125.66
CA GLN A 260 -58.89 -25.92 126.63
C GLN A 260 -60.33 -25.38 126.57
N LEU A 261 -61.03 -25.66 125.48
CA LEU A 261 -62.50 -25.63 125.44
C LEU A 261 -63.07 -26.84 126.21
N LYS A 262 -64.07 -26.63 127.09
CA LYS A 262 -64.68 -27.70 127.90
C LYS A 262 -65.95 -28.26 127.25
N MET A 263 -65.96 -29.58 126.99
CA MET A 263 -67.18 -30.31 126.58
C MET A 263 -68.31 -30.15 127.60
N ARG A 264 -69.55 -29.93 127.14
CA ARG A 264 -70.73 -29.81 128.02
C ARG A 264 -71.90 -30.67 127.54
N SER A 265 -72.56 -31.34 128.49
CA SER A 265 -73.72 -32.22 128.25
C SER A 265 -74.95 -31.75 129.03
N TYR A 266 -76.15 -32.00 128.50
CA TYR A 266 -77.42 -31.63 129.14
C TYR A 266 -77.80 -32.59 130.27
N LEU A 267 -77.19 -32.46 131.44
CA LEU A 267 -77.76 -32.98 132.68
C LEU A 267 -77.55 -31.99 133.85
N HIS A 268 -78.67 -31.46 134.34
CA HIS A 268 -78.97 -30.77 135.61
C HIS A 268 -78.04 -29.74 136.29
N THR A 269 -76.95 -29.26 135.68
CA THR A 269 -76.17 -28.13 136.23
C THR A 269 -75.71 -27.08 135.20
N PHE A 270 -76.49 -26.83 134.14
CA PHE A 270 -76.22 -25.73 133.21
C PHE A 270 -76.73 -24.41 133.81
N ASP A 271 -75.83 -23.50 134.20
CA ASP A 271 -76.14 -22.15 134.69
C ASP A 271 -75.87 -21.12 133.57
N PRO A 272 -76.90 -20.69 132.83
CA PRO A 272 -76.74 -19.84 131.64
C PRO A 272 -76.05 -18.51 131.91
N LEU A 273 -76.11 -18.01 133.16
CA LEU A 273 -75.57 -16.70 133.54
C LEU A 273 -74.05 -16.68 133.71
N LYS A 274 -73.41 -17.85 133.88
CA LYS A 274 -71.94 -17.96 134.02
C LYS A 274 -71.26 -18.52 132.78
N GLU A 275 -71.99 -19.30 131.99
CA GLU A 275 -71.40 -20.11 130.94
C GLU A 275 -71.39 -19.44 129.56
N ILE A 276 -72.35 -18.54 129.29
CA ILE A 276 -72.45 -17.80 128.01
C ILE A 276 -71.33 -16.76 127.83
N PRO A 277 -70.93 -15.94 128.84
CA PRO A 277 -69.89 -14.92 128.65
C PRO A 277 -68.51 -15.49 128.29
N VAL A 278 -68.19 -16.70 128.76
CA VAL A 278 -66.91 -17.37 128.50
C VAL A 278 -66.85 -17.90 127.06
N ILE A 279 -67.95 -18.48 126.58
CA ILE A 279 -68.07 -18.94 125.19
C ILE A 279 -67.93 -17.76 124.22
N CYS A 280 -68.49 -16.59 124.57
CA CYS A 280 -68.37 -15.39 123.76
C CYS A 280 -66.95 -14.81 123.72
N SER A 281 -66.15 -14.92 124.78
CA SER A 281 -64.75 -14.47 124.74
C SER A 281 -63.87 -15.41 123.92
N GLU A 282 -64.08 -16.72 124.03
CA GLU A 282 -63.30 -17.73 123.30
C GLU A 282 -63.58 -17.66 121.78
N LEU A 283 -64.82 -17.36 121.38
CA LEU A 283 -65.16 -17.13 119.97
C LEU A 283 -64.57 -15.83 119.42
N ALA A 284 -64.42 -14.79 120.24
CA ALA A 284 -63.86 -13.50 119.82
C ALA A 284 -62.37 -13.60 119.49
N ASP A 285 -61.61 -14.41 120.23
CA ASP A 285 -60.19 -14.65 119.95
C ASP A 285 -59.98 -15.44 118.64
N VAL A 286 -60.87 -16.39 118.34
CA VAL A 286 -60.88 -17.14 117.07
C VAL A 286 -61.24 -16.23 115.89
N GLU A 287 -62.19 -15.31 116.07
CA GLU A 287 -62.53 -14.30 115.07
C GLU A 287 -61.32 -13.40 114.75
N ALA A 288 -60.53 -13.01 115.76
CA ALA A 288 -59.33 -12.19 115.57
C ALA A 288 -58.23 -12.92 114.77
N GLU A 289 -58.05 -14.22 114.99
CA GLU A 289 -57.09 -15.05 114.26
C GLU A 289 -57.48 -15.24 112.79
N LEU A 290 -58.76 -15.52 112.53
CA LEU A 290 -59.34 -15.63 111.19
C LEU A 290 -59.23 -14.32 110.41
N LYS A 291 -59.42 -13.19 111.09
CA LYS A 291 -59.29 -11.86 110.49
C LYS A 291 -57.86 -11.58 110.04
N ARG A 292 -56.86 -11.95 110.85
CA ARG A 292 -55.43 -11.87 110.46
C ARG A 292 -55.10 -12.75 109.26
N SER A 293 -55.66 -13.96 109.18
CA SER A 293 -55.46 -14.85 108.04
C SER A 293 -56.10 -14.31 106.76
N ALA A 294 -57.29 -13.72 106.85
CA ALA A 294 -57.97 -13.09 105.72
C ALA A 294 -57.22 -11.82 105.24
N GLU A 295 -56.64 -11.05 106.16
CA GLU A 295 -55.81 -9.90 105.83
C GLU A 295 -54.51 -10.33 105.13
N SER A 296 -53.87 -11.41 105.57
CA SER A 296 -52.67 -11.96 104.91
C SER A 296 -52.98 -12.47 103.49
N SER A 297 -54.09 -13.18 103.29
CA SER A 297 -54.47 -13.67 101.95
C SER A 297 -54.88 -12.55 101.02
N ALA A 298 -55.54 -11.50 101.53
CA ALA A 298 -55.86 -10.30 100.76
C ALA A 298 -54.60 -9.54 100.31
N LEU A 299 -53.58 -9.48 101.16
CA LEU A 299 -52.29 -8.84 100.87
C LEU A 299 -51.50 -9.62 99.80
N GLU A 300 -51.54 -10.94 99.84
CA GLU A 300 -50.93 -11.81 98.83
C GLU A 300 -51.68 -11.72 97.48
N ALA A 301 -53.01 -11.70 97.50
CA ALA A 301 -53.83 -11.47 96.30
C ALA A 301 -53.55 -10.10 95.66
N ALA A 302 -53.36 -9.05 96.46
CA ALA A 302 -52.98 -7.73 95.97
C ALA A 302 -51.59 -7.76 95.30
N ARG A 303 -50.60 -8.43 95.90
CA ARG A 303 -49.27 -8.60 95.28
C ARG A 303 -49.35 -9.34 93.94
N LYS A 304 -50.12 -10.43 93.88
CA LYS A 304 -50.31 -11.19 92.63
C LYS A 304 -51.00 -10.38 91.53
N ARG A 305 -51.93 -9.49 91.89
CA ARG A 305 -52.54 -8.56 90.94
C ARG A 305 -51.52 -7.57 90.37
N THR A 306 -50.67 -6.98 91.21
CA THR A 306 -49.61 -6.08 90.74
C THR A 306 -48.57 -6.80 89.87
N GLU A 307 -48.23 -8.05 90.18
CA GLU A 307 -47.36 -8.87 89.34
C GLU A 307 -48.01 -9.15 87.97
N LEU A 308 -49.30 -9.47 87.94
CA LEU A 308 -50.05 -9.68 86.69
C LEU A 308 -50.10 -8.41 85.83
N GLU A 309 -50.41 -7.25 86.40
CA GLU A 309 -50.41 -5.97 85.68
C GLU A 309 -49.02 -5.67 85.07
N SER A 310 -47.95 -5.98 85.80
CA SER A 310 -46.58 -5.82 85.30
C SER A 310 -46.26 -6.76 84.13
N LEU A 311 -46.76 -8.00 84.18
CA LEU A 311 -46.59 -8.99 83.12
C LEU A 311 -47.41 -8.65 81.88
N GLU A 312 -48.65 -8.17 82.06
CA GLU A 312 -49.50 -7.69 80.97
C GLU A 312 -48.86 -6.48 80.26
N SER A 313 -48.31 -5.53 81.01
CA SER A 313 -47.57 -4.40 80.44
C SER A 313 -46.35 -4.85 79.64
N ASN A 314 -45.59 -5.83 80.15
CA ASN A 314 -44.44 -6.38 79.43
C ASN A 314 -44.85 -7.18 78.19
N LEU A 315 -45.95 -7.92 78.25
CA LEU A 315 -46.51 -8.64 77.11
C LEU A 315 -46.88 -7.66 76.00
N ASN A 316 -47.60 -6.59 76.31
CA ASN A 316 -48.00 -5.58 75.33
C ASN A 316 -46.78 -4.94 74.64
N LYS A 317 -45.73 -4.58 75.39
CA LYS A 317 -44.47 -4.09 74.81
C LYS A 317 -43.83 -5.10 73.85
N LYS A 318 -43.85 -6.38 74.20
CA LYS A 318 -43.30 -7.44 73.33
C LYS A 318 -44.13 -7.66 72.08
N THR A 319 -45.44 -7.51 72.15
CA THR A 319 -46.30 -7.54 70.97
C THR A 319 -46.00 -6.36 70.05
N GLU A 320 -45.85 -5.14 70.59
CA GLU A 320 -45.47 -3.96 69.79
C GLU A 320 -44.08 -4.10 69.13
N ASP A 321 -43.10 -4.64 69.86
CA ASP A 321 -41.77 -4.95 69.32
C ASP A 321 -41.85 -5.97 68.17
N LEU A 322 -42.71 -6.98 68.31
CA LEU A 322 -42.91 -8.02 67.29
C LEU A 322 -43.55 -7.43 66.02
N ASP A 323 -44.61 -6.63 66.17
CA ASP A 323 -45.26 -5.94 65.05
C ASP A 323 -44.29 -5.00 64.31
N LYS A 324 -43.33 -4.41 65.02
CA LYS A 324 -42.28 -3.59 64.42
C LYS A 324 -41.31 -4.45 63.61
N LEU A 325 -40.83 -5.56 64.18
CA LEU A 325 -39.93 -6.48 63.49
C LEU A 325 -40.58 -7.12 62.25
N GLU A 326 -41.87 -7.43 62.30
CA GLU A 326 -42.60 -7.95 61.14
C GLU A 326 -42.66 -6.92 59.99
N ARG A 327 -42.90 -5.65 60.31
CA ARG A 327 -42.86 -4.56 59.31
C ARG A 327 -41.48 -4.40 58.71
N ASP A 328 -40.44 -4.38 59.55
CA ASP A 328 -39.05 -4.26 59.09
C ASP A 328 -38.65 -5.47 58.21
N LEU A 329 -39.13 -6.67 58.52
CA LEU A 329 -38.91 -7.87 57.71
C LEU A 329 -39.57 -7.77 56.34
N ILE A 330 -40.81 -7.26 56.27
CA ILE A 330 -41.52 -7.04 55.00
C ILE A 330 -40.78 -6.02 54.14
N GLU A 331 -40.34 -4.90 54.74
CA GLU A 331 -39.60 -3.87 54.04
C GLU A 331 -38.25 -4.40 53.52
N SER A 332 -37.51 -5.16 54.34
CA SER A 332 -36.25 -5.78 53.94
C SER A 332 -36.44 -6.80 52.80
N LYS A 333 -37.51 -7.61 52.82
CA LYS A 333 -37.84 -8.52 51.72
C LYS A 333 -38.11 -7.77 50.42
N LYS A 334 -38.84 -6.66 50.49
CA LYS A 334 -39.11 -5.81 49.32
C LYS A 334 -37.82 -5.21 48.75
N GLN A 335 -36.97 -4.66 49.61
CA GLN A 335 -35.65 -4.13 49.20
C GLN A 335 -34.80 -5.21 48.54
N LEU A 336 -34.80 -6.43 49.06
CA LEU A 336 -34.07 -7.56 48.48
C LEU A 336 -34.60 -7.96 47.09
N GLU A 337 -35.93 -7.94 46.89
CA GLU A 337 -36.51 -8.16 45.57
C GLU A 337 -36.16 -7.06 44.56
N ASP A 338 -36.18 -5.80 44.98
CA ASP A 338 -35.81 -4.67 44.13
C ASP A 338 -34.32 -4.71 43.77
N LEU A 339 -33.45 -5.06 44.71
CA LEU A 339 -32.02 -5.29 44.44
C LEU A 339 -31.79 -6.46 43.47
N LYS A 340 -32.56 -7.55 43.60
CA LYS A 340 -32.49 -8.66 42.64
C LYS A 340 -32.89 -8.23 41.23
N ARG A 341 -33.95 -7.42 41.09
CA ARG A 341 -34.36 -6.87 39.79
C ARG A 341 -33.29 -5.96 39.20
N GLN A 342 -32.69 -5.09 40.01
CA GLN A 342 -31.60 -4.21 39.56
C GLN A 342 -30.36 -5.02 39.15
N ALA A 343 -29.98 -6.05 39.91
CA ALA A 343 -28.86 -6.92 39.57
C ALA A 343 -29.10 -7.66 38.25
N LEU A 344 -30.32 -8.14 38.02
CA LEU A 344 -30.68 -8.83 36.78
C LEU A 344 -30.67 -7.87 35.58
N SER A 345 -31.22 -6.66 35.72
CA SER A 345 -31.15 -5.63 34.68
C SER A 345 -29.71 -5.20 34.37
N LYS A 346 -28.85 -5.03 35.39
CA LYS A 346 -27.43 -4.73 35.18
C LYS A 346 -26.69 -5.87 34.49
N LYS A 347 -27.04 -7.12 34.80
CA LYS A 347 -26.47 -8.29 34.13
C LYS A 347 -26.85 -8.31 32.65
N GLU A 348 -28.11 -8.07 32.31
CA GLU A 348 -28.56 -7.99 30.90
C GLU A 348 -27.84 -6.87 30.13
N ALA A 349 -27.66 -5.70 30.74
CA ALA A 349 -26.91 -4.60 30.14
C ALA A 349 -25.43 -4.96 29.94
N LEU A 350 -24.81 -5.69 30.88
CA LEU A 350 -23.44 -6.18 30.74
C LEU A 350 -23.32 -7.19 29.61
N ASP A 351 -24.26 -8.14 29.51
CA ASP A 351 -24.29 -9.15 28.45
C ASP A 351 -24.44 -8.49 27.06
N GLN A 352 -25.29 -7.47 26.94
CA GLN A 352 -25.40 -6.66 25.72
C GLN A 352 -24.07 -5.97 25.38
N TRP A 353 -23.44 -5.33 26.35
CA TRP A 353 -22.17 -4.65 26.15
C TRP A 353 -21.03 -5.62 25.74
N ILE A 354 -21.01 -6.83 26.30
CA ILE A 354 -20.09 -7.90 25.88
C ILE A 354 -20.33 -8.25 24.41
N THR A 355 -21.59 -8.43 23.99
CA THR A 355 -21.88 -8.74 22.58
C THR A 355 -21.50 -7.61 21.63
N GLU A 356 -21.75 -6.35 22.00
CA GLU A 356 -21.36 -5.17 21.20
C GLU A 356 -19.83 -5.05 21.08
N THR A 357 -19.11 -5.29 22.18
CA THR A 357 -17.64 -5.27 22.17
C THR A 357 -17.04 -6.40 21.35
N ASP A 358 -17.62 -7.61 21.41
CA ASP A 358 -17.21 -8.72 20.55
C ASP A 358 -17.42 -8.43 19.06
N VAL A 359 -18.54 -7.78 18.70
CA VAL A 359 -18.80 -7.33 17.32
C VAL A 359 -17.74 -6.30 16.90
N ALA A 360 -17.47 -5.28 17.72
CA ALA A 360 -16.46 -4.28 17.42
C ALA A 360 -15.05 -4.88 17.27
N ILE A 361 -14.69 -5.87 18.08
CA ILE A 361 -13.44 -6.63 17.95
C ILE A 361 -13.40 -7.39 16.62
N SER A 362 -14.51 -8.02 16.22
CA SER A 362 -14.59 -8.76 14.96
C SER A 362 -14.43 -7.84 13.74
N GLU A 363 -15.05 -6.66 13.75
CA GLU A 363 -14.93 -5.65 12.70
C GLU A 363 -13.50 -5.08 12.63
N ALA A 364 -12.89 -4.81 13.79
CA ALA A 364 -11.50 -4.36 13.87
C ALA A 364 -10.53 -5.40 13.27
N ARG A 365 -10.76 -6.69 13.52
CA ARG A 365 -9.97 -7.78 12.91
C ARG A 365 -10.13 -7.82 11.39
N GLN A 366 -11.37 -7.75 10.88
CA GLN A 366 -11.61 -7.70 9.44
C GLN A 366 -10.94 -6.49 8.77
N SER A 367 -10.99 -5.32 9.41
CA SER A 367 -10.31 -4.12 8.93
C SER A 367 -8.78 -4.28 8.92
N ALA A 368 -8.21 -4.91 9.96
CA ALA A 368 -6.78 -5.20 10.03
C ALA A 368 -6.34 -6.17 8.92
N ASP A 369 -7.10 -7.24 8.68
CA ASP A 369 -6.82 -8.21 7.61
C ASP A 369 -6.86 -7.55 6.22
N ALA A 370 -7.87 -6.71 5.97
CA ALA A 370 -7.98 -5.96 4.71
C ALA A 370 -6.78 -5.02 4.50
N ARG A 371 -6.33 -4.31 5.54
CA ARG A 371 -5.13 -3.46 5.49
C ARG A 371 -3.86 -4.28 5.24
N GLN A 372 -3.76 -5.47 5.85
CA GLN A 372 -2.61 -6.34 5.65
C GLN A 372 -2.54 -6.88 4.21
N GLN A 373 -3.68 -7.21 3.60
CA GLN A 373 -3.75 -7.57 2.18
C GLN A 373 -3.36 -6.40 1.28
N TYR A 374 -3.86 -5.20 1.58
CA TYR A 374 -3.49 -3.99 0.83
C TYR A 374 -1.97 -3.73 0.89
N LEU A 375 -1.35 -3.86 2.06
CA LEU A 375 0.11 -3.71 2.21
C LEU A 375 0.89 -4.75 1.39
N LYS A 376 0.42 -6.01 1.32
CA LYS A 376 1.06 -7.03 0.47
C LYS A 376 1.00 -6.66 -1.01
N ASN A 377 -0.13 -6.15 -1.47
CA ASN A 377 -0.29 -5.70 -2.86
C ASN A 377 0.64 -4.51 -3.16
N LEU A 378 0.65 -3.50 -2.27
CA LEU A 378 1.53 -2.34 -2.40
C LEU A 378 3.02 -2.74 -2.45
N GLN A 379 3.41 -3.74 -1.64
CA GLN A 379 4.77 -4.26 -1.64
C GLN A 379 5.11 -4.98 -2.96
N ALA A 380 4.17 -5.70 -3.55
CA ALA A 380 4.35 -6.30 -4.87
C ALA A 380 4.50 -5.23 -5.96
N ASP A 381 3.68 -4.17 -5.92
CA ASP A 381 3.76 -3.04 -6.85
C ASP A 381 5.10 -2.30 -6.74
N ILE A 382 5.59 -2.08 -5.51
CA ILE A 382 6.92 -1.48 -5.28
C ILE A 382 8.03 -2.35 -5.89
N GLN A 383 7.98 -3.67 -5.68
CA GLN A 383 8.96 -4.58 -6.26
C GLN A 383 8.92 -4.59 -7.79
N GLN A 384 7.73 -4.49 -8.38
CA GLN A 384 7.59 -4.40 -9.83
C GLN A 384 8.15 -3.08 -10.36
N ASN A 385 7.80 -1.96 -9.75
CA ASN A 385 8.32 -0.64 -10.12
C ASN A 385 9.85 -0.55 -9.98
N GLN A 386 10.43 -1.22 -8.99
CA GLN A 386 11.89 -1.33 -8.85
C GLN A 386 12.53 -2.06 -10.04
N LYS A 387 11.96 -3.19 -10.47
CA LYS A 387 12.44 -3.92 -11.65
C LYS A 387 12.31 -3.08 -12.91
N ASP A 388 11.18 -2.40 -13.08
CA ASP A 388 10.94 -1.54 -14.24
C ASP A 388 11.95 -0.37 -14.25
N TYR A 389 12.23 0.24 -13.10
CA TYR A 389 13.25 1.29 -12.97
C TYR A 389 14.65 0.79 -13.34
N GLU A 390 15.06 -0.39 -12.85
CA GLU A 390 16.33 -1.02 -13.21
C GLU A 390 16.43 -1.29 -14.71
N TYR A 391 15.33 -1.75 -15.32
CA TYR A 391 15.25 -1.96 -16.78
C TYR A 391 15.46 -0.65 -17.55
N TYR A 392 14.79 0.45 -17.17
CA TYR A 392 14.96 1.73 -17.84
C TYR A 392 16.35 2.33 -17.63
N LEU A 393 16.98 2.12 -16.47
CA LEU A 393 18.38 2.51 -16.24
C LEU A 393 19.35 1.78 -17.18
N ASP A 394 19.18 0.46 -17.36
CA ASP A 394 19.98 -0.32 -18.29
C ASP A 394 19.77 0.12 -19.74
N LEU A 395 18.52 0.38 -20.13
CA LEU A 395 18.20 0.89 -21.46
C LEU A 395 18.84 2.26 -21.73
N ASN A 396 18.79 3.17 -20.76
CA ASN A 396 19.45 4.48 -20.87
C ASN A 396 20.97 4.33 -20.99
N ARG A 397 21.60 3.44 -20.22
CA ARG A 397 23.04 3.16 -20.37
C ARG A 397 23.38 2.68 -21.77
N LYS A 398 22.62 1.73 -22.31
CA LYS A 398 22.80 1.22 -23.69
C LYS A 398 22.65 2.31 -24.74
N MET A 399 21.64 3.18 -24.58
CA MET A 399 21.42 4.33 -25.45
C MET A 399 22.56 5.35 -25.38
N SER A 400 23.09 5.63 -24.19
CA SER A 400 24.25 6.51 -24.03
C SER A 400 25.49 5.96 -24.73
N VAL A 401 25.81 4.67 -24.55
CA VAL A 401 26.93 4.02 -25.26
C VAL A 401 26.73 4.08 -26.78
N TYR A 402 25.51 3.82 -27.26
CA TYR A 402 25.22 3.93 -28.68
C TYR A 402 25.40 5.37 -29.20
N ALA A 403 24.96 6.38 -28.45
CA ALA A 403 25.11 7.77 -28.84
C ALA A 403 26.58 8.23 -28.86
N GLU A 404 27.39 7.79 -27.91
CA GLU A 404 28.84 8.05 -27.86
C GLU A 404 29.54 7.43 -29.08
N ASN A 405 29.28 6.15 -29.37
CA ASN A 405 29.85 5.48 -30.54
C ASN A 405 29.45 6.18 -31.85
N PHE A 406 28.17 6.56 -31.97
CA PHE A 406 27.70 7.28 -33.16
C PHE A 406 28.39 8.64 -33.31
N GLN A 407 28.64 9.36 -32.22
CA GLN A 407 29.41 10.61 -32.27
C GLN A 407 30.86 10.37 -32.71
N GLU A 408 31.51 9.32 -32.23
CA GLU A 408 32.86 8.96 -32.66
C GLU A 408 32.91 8.62 -34.16
N GLU A 409 31.98 7.79 -34.65
CA GLU A 409 31.87 7.44 -36.07
C GLU A 409 31.68 8.68 -36.96
N VAL A 410 30.79 9.61 -36.55
CA VAL A 410 30.55 10.86 -37.28
C VAL A 410 31.80 11.75 -37.28
N LEU A 411 32.51 11.86 -36.16
CA LEU A 411 33.75 12.63 -36.08
C LEU A 411 34.84 12.05 -36.98
N GLU A 412 35.00 10.73 -36.99
CA GLU A 412 35.97 10.04 -37.84
C GLU A 412 35.66 10.24 -39.32
N PHE A 413 34.39 10.10 -39.71
CA PHE A 413 33.94 10.41 -41.06
C PHE A 413 34.23 11.85 -41.47
N MET A 414 33.94 12.82 -40.60
CA MET A 414 34.21 14.23 -40.85
C MET A 414 35.71 14.53 -41.00
N TYR A 415 36.57 13.85 -40.24
CA TYR A 415 38.03 13.93 -40.39
C TYR A 415 38.48 13.42 -41.76
N LEU A 416 38.02 12.24 -42.16
CA LEU A 416 38.35 11.65 -43.48
C LEU A 416 37.87 12.53 -44.64
N LEU A 417 36.65 13.09 -44.52
CA LEU A 417 36.11 14.01 -45.51
C LEU A 417 36.98 15.26 -45.66
N LYS A 418 37.42 15.83 -44.52
CA LYS A 418 38.28 17.01 -44.49
C LYS A 418 39.63 16.74 -45.16
N GLU A 419 40.28 15.61 -44.86
CA GLU A 419 41.54 15.22 -45.51
C GLU A 419 41.38 15.13 -47.03
N ARG A 420 40.30 14.47 -47.48
CA ARG A 420 40.03 14.30 -48.92
C ARG A 420 39.78 15.63 -49.64
N LEU A 421 39.11 16.58 -48.98
CA LEU A 421 38.91 17.93 -49.50
C LEU A 421 40.22 18.72 -49.55
N GLN A 422 41.06 18.62 -48.53
CA GLN A 422 42.39 19.25 -48.51
C GLN A 422 43.27 18.70 -49.64
N GLU A 423 43.25 17.39 -49.86
CA GLU A 423 44.01 16.76 -50.94
C GLU A 423 43.54 17.26 -52.33
N LYS A 424 42.23 17.34 -52.55
CA LYS A 424 41.67 17.93 -53.79
C LYS A 424 42.03 19.41 -53.96
N ALA A 425 41.97 20.19 -52.89
CA ALA A 425 42.35 21.60 -52.92
C ALA A 425 43.84 21.78 -53.26
N GLY A 426 44.71 20.94 -52.68
CA GLY A 426 46.14 20.90 -53.00
C GLY A 426 46.39 20.58 -54.47
N ARG A 427 45.75 19.53 -55.00
CA ARG A 427 45.85 19.19 -56.44
C ARG A 427 45.39 20.35 -57.34
N ARG A 428 44.26 20.98 -57.00
CA ARG A 428 43.73 22.10 -57.78
C ARG A 428 44.67 23.31 -57.75
N SER A 429 45.29 23.60 -56.61
CA SER A 429 46.31 24.65 -56.52
C SER A 429 47.52 24.34 -57.38
N THR A 430 47.99 23.09 -57.42
CA THR A 430 49.11 22.72 -58.29
C THR A 430 48.78 22.80 -59.77
N GLU A 431 47.55 22.49 -60.17
CA GLU A 431 47.08 22.65 -61.55
C GLU A 431 46.98 24.12 -61.95
N VAL A 432 46.47 24.98 -61.06
CA VAL A 432 46.40 26.44 -61.29
C VAL A 432 47.80 27.02 -61.46
N ASN A 433 48.74 26.66 -60.58
CA ASN A 433 50.12 27.15 -60.68
C ASN A 433 50.77 26.73 -62.01
N LYS A 434 50.55 25.49 -62.47
CA LYS A 434 51.04 25.05 -63.80
C LYS A 434 50.42 25.84 -64.94
N PHE A 435 49.13 26.16 -64.84
CA PHE A 435 48.45 26.94 -65.86
C PHE A 435 48.97 28.38 -65.90
N GLU A 436 49.27 28.98 -64.75
CA GLU A 436 49.93 30.27 -64.65
C GLU A 436 51.34 30.23 -65.26
N GLU A 437 52.14 29.21 -64.96
CA GLU A 437 53.46 29.00 -65.59
C GLU A 437 53.37 28.88 -67.12
N ASP A 438 52.42 28.07 -67.63
CA ASP A 438 52.19 27.90 -69.07
C ASP A 438 51.75 29.22 -69.73
N MET A 439 50.91 30.02 -69.05
CA MET A 439 50.46 31.34 -69.51
C MET A 439 51.61 32.34 -69.55
N GLU A 440 52.48 32.38 -68.54
CA GLU A 440 53.68 33.22 -68.54
C GLU A 440 54.63 32.84 -69.69
N GLU A 441 54.79 31.54 -69.97
CA GLU A 441 55.59 31.07 -71.10
C GLU A 441 54.97 31.51 -72.45
N LEU A 442 53.65 31.46 -72.56
CA LEU A 442 52.90 31.92 -73.74
C LEU A 442 53.01 33.43 -73.94
N GLU A 443 52.87 34.22 -72.88
CA GLU A 443 53.06 35.67 -72.90
C GLU A 443 54.49 36.01 -73.33
N SER A 444 55.50 35.32 -72.80
CA SER A 444 56.90 35.46 -73.22
C SER A 444 57.10 35.17 -74.72
N LYS A 445 56.50 34.08 -75.23
CA LYS A 445 56.53 33.73 -76.67
C LYS A 445 55.84 34.79 -77.53
N ILE A 446 54.70 35.32 -77.08
CA ILE A 446 53.99 36.41 -77.76
C ILE A 446 54.84 37.67 -77.79
N SER A 447 55.47 38.04 -76.67
CA SER A 447 56.38 39.19 -76.62
C SER A 447 57.56 39.02 -77.58
N HIS A 448 58.17 37.82 -77.64
CA HIS A 448 59.25 37.53 -78.58
C HIS A 448 58.78 37.54 -80.05
N LEU A 449 57.58 37.05 -80.34
CA LEU A 449 57.01 37.14 -81.69
C LEU A 449 56.72 38.60 -82.06
N THR A 450 56.20 39.38 -81.11
CA THR A 450 55.88 40.80 -81.30
C THR A 450 57.14 41.59 -81.60
N SER A 451 58.22 41.40 -80.83
CA SER A 451 59.50 42.05 -81.08
C SER A 451 60.07 41.65 -82.45
N ARG A 452 59.96 40.36 -82.81
CA ARG A 452 60.42 39.88 -84.12
C ARG A 452 59.61 40.43 -85.29
N THR A 453 58.29 40.62 -85.11
CA THR A 453 57.47 41.31 -86.11
C THR A 453 57.79 42.79 -86.21
N GLU A 454 58.09 43.46 -85.09
CA GLU A 454 58.55 44.85 -85.09
C GLU A 454 59.90 44.99 -85.83
N ASP A 455 60.86 44.10 -85.57
CA ASP A 455 62.14 44.04 -86.28
C ASP A 455 61.94 43.84 -87.79
N LEU A 456 61.05 42.93 -88.20
CA LEU A 456 60.72 42.67 -89.61
C LEU A 456 59.99 43.87 -90.27
N ILE A 457 59.13 44.55 -89.53
CA ILE A 457 58.47 45.79 -90.00
C ILE A 457 59.52 46.89 -90.16
N GLU A 458 60.49 46.99 -89.25
CA GLU A 458 61.58 47.95 -89.35
C GLU A 458 62.51 47.63 -90.53
N GLU A 459 62.87 46.36 -90.76
CA GLU A 459 63.58 45.92 -91.97
C GLU A 459 62.79 46.20 -93.25
N ALA A 460 61.48 45.92 -93.26
CA ALA A 460 60.60 46.22 -94.40
C ALA A 460 60.50 47.73 -94.66
N ASN A 461 60.45 48.55 -93.62
CA ASN A 461 60.49 50.01 -93.73
C ASN A 461 61.85 50.52 -94.22
N GLN A 462 62.95 49.91 -93.81
CA GLN A 462 64.28 50.21 -94.34
C GLN A 462 64.42 49.81 -95.82
N LEU A 463 63.85 48.67 -96.22
CA LEU A 463 63.76 48.23 -97.61
C LEU A 463 62.85 49.14 -98.44
N ALA A 464 61.72 49.56 -97.90
CA ALA A 464 60.83 50.53 -98.53
C ALA A 464 61.51 51.90 -98.69
N LYS A 465 62.25 52.37 -97.68
CA LYS A 465 63.10 53.58 -97.79
C LYS A 465 64.18 53.42 -98.86
N ARG A 466 64.84 52.27 -98.95
CA ARG A 466 65.82 51.98 -100.02
C ARG A 466 65.17 51.96 -101.41
N ALA A 467 63.98 51.37 -101.53
CA ALA A 467 63.21 51.35 -102.77
C ALA A 467 62.72 52.75 -103.17
N PHE A 468 62.31 53.58 -102.20
CA PHE A 468 61.90 54.97 -102.42
C PHE A 468 63.08 55.85 -102.87
N VAL A 469 64.27 55.66 -102.26
CA VAL A 469 65.51 56.33 -102.68
C VAL A 469 65.96 55.90 -104.08
N SER A 470 65.65 54.67 -104.51
CA SER A 470 65.89 54.21 -105.90
C SER A 470 64.83 54.67 -106.92
N LEU A 471 63.73 55.28 -106.47
CA LEU A 471 62.62 55.78 -107.30
C LEU A 471 62.50 57.31 -107.33
N SER A 472 63.45 58.05 -106.74
CA SER A 472 63.57 59.51 -106.89
C SER A 472 64.68 59.90 -107.88
N PRO A 473 64.35 60.13 -109.16
CA PRO A 473 65.13 61.00 -110.04
C PRO A 473 64.64 62.44 -109.86
N SER A 474 65.54 63.34 -109.46
CA SER A 474 65.48 64.82 -109.59
C SER A 474 64.25 65.55 -109.04
#